data_AF-A0A535IL46-F1
#
_entry.id   AF-A0A535IL46-F1
#
_cell.length_a   1.000
_cell.length_b   1.000
_cell.length_c   1.000
_cell.angle_alpha   90.00
_cell.angle_beta   90.00
_cell.angle_gamma   90.00
#
_symmetry.space_group_name_H-M   'P 1'
#
loop_
_entity.id
_entity.type
_entity.pdbx_description
1 polymer ?
#
loop_
_entity_poly.entity_id
_entity_poly.type
_entity_poly.pdbx_seq_one_letter_code
_entity_poly.pdbx_strand_id
1 'polypeptide(L)'
;MNNSHLDPFLEASTFVELLHRRAHQHPEREAYTFLVDGEVEGDRLTYGDLDRWSRAIGAWLQQHVEFGSRALLVYPSDLEFITA
;
A
#
# COMPACT_ATOMS: atom_id res chain seq x y z
N MET A 1 -25.77 -21.03 -19.44
CA MET A 1 -24.39 -21.39 -19.06
C MET A 1 -23.83 -20.20 -18.28
N ASN A 2 -23.72 -20.39 -16.96
CA ASN A 2 -23.42 -19.39 -15.94
C ASN A 2 -21.98 -18.88 -16.07
N ASN A 3 -21.79 -17.57 -16.22
CA ASN A 3 -20.56 -16.91 -15.80
C ASN A 3 -20.82 -16.29 -14.43
N SER A 4 -20.54 -17.09 -13.41
CA SER A 4 -20.64 -16.77 -11.99
C SER A 4 -19.84 -15.51 -11.65
N HIS A 5 -20.55 -14.53 -11.10
CA HIS A 5 -20.09 -13.51 -10.13
C HIS A 5 -18.65 -13.00 -10.30
N LEU A 6 -18.48 -11.89 -11.03
CA LEU A 6 -17.40 -10.95 -10.66
C LEU A 6 -17.78 -10.39 -9.29
N ASP A 7 -16.97 -10.66 -8.27
CA ASP A 7 -17.13 -10.05 -6.97
C ASP A 7 -17.21 -8.53 -7.12
N PRO A 8 -18.19 -7.83 -6.53
CA PRO A 8 -18.23 -6.36 -6.54
C PRO A 8 -17.01 -5.71 -5.87
N PHE A 9 -16.15 -6.52 -5.23
CA PHE A 9 -14.85 -6.11 -4.71
C PHE A 9 -13.73 -6.02 -5.77
N LEU A 10 -13.98 -6.44 -7.03
CA LEU A 10 -13.04 -6.36 -8.17
C LEU A 10 -13.06 -5.02 -8.93
N GLU A 11 -13.62 -3.95 -8.36
CA GLU A 11 -13.65 -2.64 -9.03
C GLU A 11 -12.28 -1.90 -9.08
N ALA A 12 -11.17 -2.53 -8.67
CA ALA A 12 -9.83 -1.97 -8.80
C ALA A 12 -8.96 -2.91 -9.64
N SER A 13 -8.32 -2.38 -10.67
CA SER A 13 -7.50 -3.15 -11.62
C SER A 13 -6.05 -3.29 -11.19
N THR A 14 -5.62 -2.52 -10.18
CA THR A 14 -4.25 -2.55 -9.63
C THR A 14 -4.27 -2.35 -8.11
N PHE A 15 -3.21 -2.79 -7.42
CA PHE A 15 -3.03 -2.51 -5.99
C PHE A 15 -2.97 -1.00 -5.70
N VAL A 16 -2.39 -0.22 -6.61
CA VAL A 16 -2.31 1.25 -6.49
C VAL A 16 -3.71 1.88 -6.52
N GLU A 17 -4.57 1.43 -7.44
CA GLU A 17 -5.94 1.91 -7.53
C GLU A 17 -6.77 1.54 -6.29
N LEU A 18 -6.59 0.32 -5.79
CA LEU A 18 -7.25 -0.14 -4.57
C LEU A 18 -6.82 0.69 -3.34
N LEU A 19 -5.52 0.94 -3.18
CA LEU A 19 -4.98 1.76 -2.11
C LEU A 19 -5.54 3.18 -2.17
N HIS A 20 -5.50 3.80 -3.36
CA HIS A 20 -5.97 5.17 -3.54
C HIS A 20 -7.47 5.32 -3.20
N ARG A 21 -8.30 4.36 -3.62
CA ARG A 21 -9.73 4.36 -3.27
C ARG A 21 -9.95 4.24 -1.77
N ARG A 22 -9.23 3.34 -1.09
CA ARG A 22 -9.35 3.17 0.37
C ARG A 22 -8.88 4.40 1.13
N ALA A 23 -7.79 5.03 0.68
CA ALA A 23 -7.30 6.29 1.24
C ALA A 23 -8.31 7.43 1.09
N HIS A 24 -9.04 7.49 -0.04
CA HIS A 24 -10.09 8.49 -0.23
C HIS A 24 -11.36 8.22 0.58
N GLN A 25 -11.78 6.96 0.68
CA GLN A 25 -13.02 6.59 1.37
C GLN A 25 -12.86 6.58 2.89
N HIS A 26 -11.71 6.15 3.38
CA HIS A 26 -11.43 5.94 4.80
C HIS A 26 -9.98 6.33 5.16
N PRO A 27 -9.60 7.61 5.03
CA PRO A 27 -8.21 8.06 5.21
C PRO A 27 -7.65 7.70 6.58
N GLU A 28 -8.42 7.89 7.65
CA GLU A 28 -8.01 7.64 9.05
C GLU A 28 -8.11 6.17 9.46
N ARG A 29 -8.61 5.28 8.59
CA ARG A 29 -8.73 3.87 8.94
C ARG A 29 -7.36 3.22 8.88
N GLU A 30 -7.04 2.46 9.93
CA GLU A 30 -5.81 1.68 10.02
C GLU A 30 -5.70 0.69 8.86
N ALA A 31 -4.65 0.84 8.07
CA ALA A 31 -4.26 -0.08 7.00
C ALA A 31 -3.29 -1.12 7.53
N TYR A 32 -2.43 -0.73 8.47
CA TYR A 32 -1.44 -1.60 9.09
C TYR A 32 -1.15 -1.15 10.53
N THR A 33 -0.96 -2.14 11.39
CA THR A 33 -0.49 -1.94 12.77
C THR A 33 0.73 -2.83 12.97
N PHE A 34 1.86 -2.21 13.27
CA PHE A 34 3.05 -2.96 13.65
C PHE A 34 2.86 -3.54 15.04
N LEU A 35 3.37 -4.75 15.24
CA LEU A 35 3.41 -5.35 16.56
C LEU A 35 4.88 -5.40 17.01
N VAL A 36 5.22 -4.57 17.99
CA VAL A 36 6.51 -4.64 18.70
C VAL A 36 6.58 -6.01 19.37
N ASP A 37 7.65 -6.75 19.07
CA ASP A 37 7.87 -8.13 19.50
C ASP A 37 6.70 -9.09 19.18
N GLY A 38 5.86 -8.76 18.20
CA GLY A 38 4.72 -9.58 17.76
C GLY A 38 3.48 -9.52 18.66
N GLU A 39 3.52 -8.82 19.79
CA GLU A 39 2.44 -8.82 20.80
C GLU A 39 1.96 -7.41 21.18
N VAL A 40 2.82 -6.40 21.12
CA VAL A 40 2.50 -5.04 21.58
C VAL A 40 2.21 -4.15 20.38
N GLU A 41 1.01 -3.54 20.32
CA GLU A 41 0.72 -2.54 19.28
C GLU A 41 1.76 -1.42 19.29
N GLY A 42 2.46 -1.27 18.17
CA GLY A 42 3.44 -0.22 17.91
C GLY A 42 2.90 0.83 16.95
N ASP A 43 3.75 1.30 16.04
CA ASP A 43 3.36 2.31 15.06
C ASP A 43 2.23 1.83 14.15
N ARG A 44 1.34 2.78 13.84
CA ARG A 44 0.14 2.56 13.02
C ARG A 44 0.28 3.35 11.74
N LEU A 45 -0.18 2.76 10.65
CA LEU A 45 -0.24 3.39 9.34
C LEU A 45 -1.69 3.42 8.89
N THR A 46 -2.22 4.61 8.66
CA THR A 46 -3.56 4.77 8.09
C THR A 46 -3.53 4.58 6.56
N TYR A 47 -4.69 4.36 5.93
CA TYR A 47 -4.75 4.33 4.47
C TYR A 47 -4.32 5.66 3.84
N GLY A 48 -4.61 6.79 4.51
CA GLY A 48 -4.16 8.12 4.07
C GLY A 48 -2.64 8.27 4.11
N ASP A 49 -2.01 7.80 5.18
CA ASP A 49 -0.54 7.82 5.31
C ASP A 49 0.10 6.93 4.25
N LEU A 50 -0.40 5.71 4.08
CA LEU A 50 0.12 4.76 3.11
C LEU A 50 0.06 5.30 1.68
N ASP A 51 -1.07 5.84 1.24
CA ASP A 51 -1.19 6.45 -0.11
C ASP A 51 -0.23 7.63 -0.28
N ARG A 52 -0.08 8.49 0.74
CA ARG A 52 0.84 9.63 0.68
C ARG A 52 2.30 9.18 0.53
N TRP A 53 2.75 8.24 1.37
CA TRP A 53 4.14 7.77 1.35
C TRP A 53 4.47 7.00 0.08
N SER A 54 3.62 6.07 -0.34
CA SER A 54 3.83 5.30 -1.57
C SER A 54 3.86 6.20 -2.82
N ARG A 55 3.03 7.26 -2.87
CA ARG A 55 3.09 8.26 -3.96
C ARG A 55 4.37 9.08 -3.95
N ALA A 56 4.87 9.46 -2.77
CA ALA A 56 6.13 10.19 -2.65
C ALA A 56 7.31 9.34 -3.18
N ILE A 57 7.37 8.07 -2.78
CA ILE A 57 8.39 7.11 -3.27
C ILE A 57 8.24 6.87 -4.77
N GLY A 58 7.01 6.64 -5.25
CA GLY A 58 6.73 6.47 -6.68
C GLY A 58 7.14 7.67 -7.52
N ALA A 59 6.85 8.89 -7.08
CA ALA A 59 7.26 10.12 -7.76
C ALA A 59 8.79 10.28 -7.79
N TRP A 60 9.47 9.93 -6.69
CA TRP A 60 10.93 9.92 -6.64
C TRP A 60 11.50 8.87 -7.60
N LEU A 61 11.00 7.64 -7.59
CA LEU A 61 11.46 6.57 -8.49
C LEU A 61 11.26 6.94 -9.97
N GLN A 62 10.12 7.52 -10.34
CA GLN A 62 9.85 7.96 -11.71
C GLN A 62 10.89 8.97 -12.24
N GLN A 63 11.56 9.71 -11.37
CA GLN A 63 12.63 10.64 -11.74
C GLN A 63 14.00 9.98 -11.86
N HIS A 64 14.20 8.78 -11.29
CA HIS A 64 15.51 8.15 -11.12
C HIS A 64 15.65 6.81 -11.86
N VAL A 65 14.56 6.17 -12.26
CA VAL A 65 14.58 4.87 -12.96
C VAL A 65 13.62 4.85 -14.15
N GLU A 66 13.96 4.05 -15.16
CA GLU A 66 13.09 3.84 -16.32
C GLU A 66 11.89 2.95 -15.96
N PHE A 67 10.77 3.17 -16.64
CA PHE A 67 9.61 2.30 -16.52
C PHE A 67 9.97 0.85 -16.88
N GLY A 68 9.50 -0.10 -16.07
CA GLY A 68 9.83 -1.53 -16.21
C GLY A 68 11.14 -1.95 -15.54
N SER A 69 11.85 -1.03 -14.90
CA SER A 69 13.00 -1.36 -14.05
C SER A 69 12.58 -2.23 -12.86
N ARG A 70 13.49 -3.12 -12.43
CA ARG A 70 13.30 -3.95 -11.24
C ARG A 70 13.88 -3.23 -10.02
N ALA A 71 13.11 -3.13 -8.95
CA ALA A 71 13.57 -2.64 -7.65
C ALA A 71 13.83 -3.83 -6.71
N LEU A 72 14.91 -3.74 -5.92
CA LEU A 72 15.16 -4.63 -4.79
C LEU A 72 14.91 -3.84 -3.52
N LEU A 73 13.92 -4.25 -2.73
CA LEU A 73 13.64 -3.67 -1.43
C LEU A 73 14.48 -4.39 -0.38
N VAL A 74 15.43 -3.68 0.23
CA VAL A 74 16.27 -4.20 1.31
C VAL A 74 15.92 -3.41 2.57
N TYR A 75 15.04 -3.96 3.38
CA TYR A 75 14.62 -3.36 4.64
C TYR A 75 14.96 -4.28 5.80
N PRO A 76 15.33 -3.73 6.97
CA PRO A 76 15.15 -4.45 8.23
C PRO A 76 13.66 -4.76 8.43
N SER A 77 13.33 -5.64 9.37
CA SER A 77 11.94 -6.06 9.66
C SER A 77 11.11 -4.95 10.33
N ASP A 78 11.05 -3.76 9.73
CA ASP A 78 10.45 -2.54 10.27
C ASP A 78 9.34 -1.99 9.35
N LEU A 79 8.60 -0.98 9.84
CA LEU A 79 7.39 -0.40 9.21
C LEU A 79 7.60 0.08 7.77
N GLU A 80 8.81 0.54 7.45
CA GLU A 80 9.16 1.16 6.16
C GLU A 80 8.95 0.21 4.97
N PHE A 81 8.99 -1.12 5.20
CA PHE A 81 8.75 -2.12 4.17
C PHE A 81 7.37 -1.98 3.51
N ILE A 82 6.36 -1.54 4.25
CA ILE A 82 4.97 -1.55 3.77
C ILE A 82 4.67 -0.32 2.90
N THR A 83 5.41 0.76 3.11
CA THR A 83 5.24 2.00 2.36
C THR A 83 6.03 2.05 1.04
N ALA A 84 7.06 1.21 0.90
CA ALA A 84 8.01 1.20 -0.23
C ALA A 84 7.48 0.51 -1.49
#